data_AF-A0A1W4WMH1-F1
#
_entry.id   AF-A0A1W4WMH1-F1
#
_cell.length_a   1.000
_cell.length_b   1.000
_cell.length_c   1.000
_cell.angle_alpha   90.00
_cell.angle_beta   90.00
_cell.angle_gamma   90.00
#
_symmetry.space_group_name_H-M   'P 1'
#
loop_
_entity.id
_entity.type
_entity.pdbx_description
1 polymer ?
#
loop_
_entity_poly.entity_id
_entity_poly.type
_entity_poly.pdbx_seq_one_letter_code
_entity_poly.pdbx_strand_id
1 'polypeptide(L)'
;MECKYCSETLKEIHAEGLECTLCKQSVHVKCLKRGSVPGGLPGDVFFQFTCFECSLDDTEKFVRSKMTWLQTIVLVLFNLQLRSQGLAKKGYFHWKTHIAAFIDKNWNFLFRKYFRQRRKWWGTVSGSLSHYSPYFFKSGTILFNEPGWWTLTFPKLTPNVIVQLNNELMMEKQKAKENHSFASDEMILKNILKAKWYGTEEVLSALDFNINSDDLLPEIIIYDDTGKIESDNLALKQKKKNLLPTVESFEQKRKLIKTDNNKSSSKEDDITHLLLKNIETKNSNPTNQSVQISSNYKPRKLHEEKLVKQMFTKFNDPACHYNTSLSIASNNKAMDLKTKIMGGLRLEPVLSPYSALYLCPYIKRDAEVNPPWLQLMAELQVKVNHKCLGWKLPPRDPVDYVYVQPEHIPAINSLCNHFFWPGIDLTECLQYPDFSCVALYKRLIVGFAFLVPDVKINENYMSFIFTRPGWRNVGVAKFMLYHLIQTSVGKDITLHVAIDNSALFLYQKFGFKVEHVVLDFYEKYFPLNYKDSRHAFFCRLER
;
A
#
# COMPACT_ATOMS: atom_id res chain seq x y z
N MET A 1 25.50 22.89 -3.87
CA MET A 1 24.46 23.42 -4.78
C MET A 1 23.31 23.96 -3.94
N GLU A 2 22.71 25.10 -4.29
CA GLU A 2 21.59 25.69 -3.56
C GLU A 2 20.26 25.43 -4.29
N CYS A 3 19.20 25.21 -3.52
CA CYS A 3 17.86 25.00 -4.04
C CYS A 3 17.26 26.32 -4.55
N LYS A 4 16.74 26.32 -5.77
CA LYS A 4 16.11 27.51 -6.37
C LYS A 4 14.96 28.10 -5.55
N TYR A 5 14.18 27.27 -4.88
CA TYR A 5 12.93 27.71 -4.24
C TYR A 5 13.06 28.06 -2.76
N CYS A 6 13.94 27.39 -2.02
CA CYS A 6 14.15 27.67 -0.59
C CYS A 6 15.52 28.27 -0.26
N SER A 7 16.41 28.39 -1.25
CA SER A 7 17.78 28.90 -1.10
C SER A 7 18.66 28.12 -0.10
N GLU A 8 18.20 26.98 0.39
CA GLU A 8 18.99 26.09 1.25
C GLU A 8 19.93 25.18 0.42
N THR A 9 21.01 24.71 1.06
CA THR A 9 22.00 23.85 0.42
C THR A 9 21.51 22.41 0.29
N LEU A 10 21.62 21.86 -0.93
CA LEU A 10 21.41 20.44 -1.19
C LEU A 10 22.60 19.65 -0.63
N LYS A 11 22.39 18.91 0.46
CA LYS A 11 23.39 17.98 1.00
C LYS A 11 23.59 16.80 0.05
N GLU A 12 24.82 16.60 -0.43
CA GLU A 12 25.18 15.58 -1.44
C GLU A 12 24.78 14.15 -1.05
N ILE A 13 24.80 13.81 0.24
CA ILE A 13 24.48 12.48 0.78
C ILE A 13 22.96 12.20 0.78
N HIS A 14 22.14 13.26 0.88
CA HIS A 14 20.67 13.20 0.91
C HIS A 14 20.04 13.88 -0.31
N ALA A 15 20.79 14.02 -1.41
CA ALA A 15 20.46 14.85 -2.56
C ALA A 15 19.21 14.36 -3.31
N GLU A 16 18.04 14.68 -2.76
CA GLU A 16 16.73 14.56 -3.38
C GLU A 16 16.43 15.88 -4.09
N GLY A 17 17.22 16.19 -5.12
CA GLY A 17 17.04 17.38 -5.95
C GLY A 17 16.80 17.01 -7.40
N LEU A 18 15.84 17.69 -8.04
CA LEU A 18 15.67 17.65 -9.50
C LEU A 18 16.36 18.87 -10.12
N GLU A 19 17.10 18.62 -11.21
CA GLU A 19 17.71 19.69 -12.00
C GLU A 19 16.77 20.10 -13.13
N CYS A 20 16.51 21.40 -13.26
CA CYS A 20 15.72 21.92 -14.36
C CYS A 20 16.48 21.79 -15.68
N THR A 21 15.85 21.21 -16.70
CA THR A 21 16.48 21.01 -18.03
C THR A 21 16.83 22.32 -18.73
N LEU A 22 16.14 23.41 -18.42
CA LEU A 22 16.30 24.71 -19.06
C LEU A 22 17.26 25.63 -18.29
N CYS A 23 16.99 25.91 -17.01
CA CYS A 23 17.81 26.84 -16.24
C CYS A 23 18.96 26.19 -15.46
N LYS A 24 19.08 24.85 -15.47
CA LYS A 24 20.14 24.10 -14.78
C LYS A 24 20.23 24.28 -13.27
N GLN A 25 19.26 24.96 -12.67
CA GLN A 25 19.12 25.10 -11.23
C GLN A 25 18.48 23.85 -10.63
N SER A 26 18.91 23.50 -9.42
CA SER A 26 18.40 22.35 -8.68
C SER A 26 17.30 22.76 -7.71
N VAL A 27 16.34 21.86 -7.51
CA VAL A 27 15.17 22.07 -6.65
C VAL A 27 14.98 20.83 -5.79
N HIS A 28 14.83 20.99 -4.47
CA HIS A 28 14.49 19.87 -3.60
C HIS A 28 13.17 19.23 -4.02
N VAL A 29 13.06 17.90 -3.97
CA VAL A 29 11.81 17.17 -4.21
C VAL A 29 10.70 17.65 -3.28
N LYS A 30 11.02 18.00 -2.03
CA LYS A 30 10.08 18.57 -1.05
C LYS A 30 9.68 20.02 -1.35
N CYS A 31 10.53 20.78 -2.04
CA CYS A 31 10.25 22.18 -2.37
C CYS A 31 9.45 22.34 -3.67
N LEU A 32 9.27 21.28 -4.46
CA LEU A 32 8.40 21.30 -5.64
C LEU A 32 7.03 21.86 -5.24
N LYS A 33 6.41 22.70 -6.09
CA LYS A 33 5.07 23.26 -5.80
C LYS A 33 4.02 22.16 -5.66
N ARG A 34 4.27 21.01 -6.29
CA ARG A 34 3.51 19.77 -6.17
C ARG A 34 3.76 19.00 -4.85
N GLY A 35 4.84 19.30 -4.13
CA GLY A 35 5.27 18.62 -2.90
C GLY A 35 6.02 17.29 -3.12
N SER A 36 5.86 16.65 -4.28
CA SER A 36 6.63 15.45 -4.65
C SER A 36 6.66 15.22 -6.17
N VAL A 37 7.48 14.26 -6.60
CA VAL A 37 7.50 13.76 -7.98
C VAL A 37 6.28 12.90 -8.33
N PRO A 38 5.91 12.78 -9.63
CA PRO A 38 4.86 11.85 -10.05
C PRO A 38 5.09 10.42 -9.52
N GLY A 39 4.13 9.85 -8.79
CA GLY A 39 4.24 8.53 -8.16
C GLY A 39 4.64 8.56 -6.68
N GLY A 40 5.13 9.70 -6.17
CA GLY A 40 5.31 9.92 -4.73
C GLY A 40 6.24 8.91 -4.05
N LEU A 41 7.21 8.37 -4.78
CA LEU A 41 8.22 7.45 -4.24
C LEU A 41 9.41 8.27 -3.71
N PRO A 42 9.72 8.22 -2.40
CA PRO A 42 10.95 8.75 -1.83
C PRO A 42 12.18 8.29 -2.61
N GLY A 43 13.12 9.21 -2.84
CA GLY A 43 14.33 8.96 -3.62
C GLY A 43 14.14 8.83 -5.14
N ASP A 44 12.93 9.01 -5.69
CA ASP A 44 12.70 8.94 -7.14
C ASP A 44 12.98 10.28 -7.84
N VAL A 45 14.21 10.47 -8.28
CA VAL A 45 14.65 11.69 -9.01
C VAL A 45 14.80 11.46 -10.52
N PHE A 46 14.31 10.34 -11.06
CA PHE A 46 14.56 9.92 -12.44
C PHE A 46 13.60 10.58 -13.45
N PHE A 47 13.58 11.91 -13.48
CA PHE A 47 12.72 12.71 -14.33
C PHE A 47 13.49 13.79 -15.09
N GLN A 48 13.03 14.10 -16.29
CA GLN A 48 13.30 15.39 -16.93
C GLN A 48 12.32 16.41 -16.34
N PHE A 49 12.87 17.35 -15.57
CA PHE A 49 12.11 18.35 -14.83
C PHE A 49 12.23 19.71 -15.51
N THR A 50 11.10 20.43 -15.60
CA THR A 50 11.07 21.83 -15.99
C THR A 50 10.41 22.63 -14.87
N CYS A 51 11.16 23.57 -14.30
CA CYS A 51 10.68 24.40 -13.19
C CYS A 51 9.57 25.34 -13.62
N PHE A 52 8.83 25.85 -12.64
CA PHE A 52 7.67 26.72 -12.85
C PHE A 52 7.97 27.91 -13.77
N GLU A 53 9.06 28.64 -13.51
CA GLU A 53 9.44 29.84 -14.28
C GLU A 53 9.88 29.55 -15.71
N CYS A 54 10.36 28.33 -16.00
CA CYS A 54 10.81 27.97 -17.34
C CYS A 54 9.69 27.34 -18.18
N SER A 55 8.51 27.14 -17.60
CA SER A 55 7.37 26.54 -18.28
C SER A 55 6.48 27.63 -18.86
N LEU A 56 6.11 27.49 -20.14
CA LEU A 56 5.23 28.44 -20.83
C LEU A 56 3.81 28.52 -20.22
N ASP A 57 3.41 27.49 -19.47
CA ASP A 57 2.06 27.37 -18.90
C ASP A 57 2.05 27.64 -17.38
N ASP A 58 3.11 28.24 -16.81
CA ASP A 58 3.27 28.46 -15.37
C ASP A 58 3.00 27.19 -14.54
N THR A 59 3.44 26.03 -15.02
CA THR A 59 3.23 24.73 -14.37
C THR A 59 4.51 23.90 -14.41
N GLU A 60 4.78 23.18 -13.32
CA GLU A 60 5.92 22.24 -13.25
C GLU A 60 5.65 21.03 -14.15
N LYS A 61 6.56 20.76 -15.09
CA LYS A 61 6.44 19.64 -16.03
C LYS A 61 7.44 18.55 -15.69
N PHE A 62 6.96 17.31 -15.70
CA PHE A 62 7.75 16.12 -15.40
C PHE A 62 7.61 15.10 -16.53
N VAL A 63 8.73 14.72 -17.14
CA VAL A 63 8.78 13.66 -18.14
C VAL A 63 9.66 12.52 -17.61
N ARG A 64 9.09 11.31 -17.48
CA ARG A 64 9.81 10.14 -16.94
C ARG A 64 11.02 9.79 -17.83
N SER A 65 12.21 9.79 -17.23
CA SER A 65 13.43 9.34 -17.92
C SER A 65 13.38 7.82 -18.16
N LYS A 66 14.13 7.33 -19.15
CA LYS A 66 14.22 5.88 -19.39
C LYS A 66 15.00 5.25 -18.24
N MET A 67 14.33 4.42 -17.44
CA MET A 67 14.97 3.75 -16.31
C MET A 67 15.63 2.42 -16.70
N THR A 68 16.78 2.14 -16.08
CA THR A 68 17.42 0.82 -16.12
C THR A 68 16.85 -0.09 -15.01
N TRP A 69 17.01 -1.41 -15.16
CA TRP A 69 16.56 -2.35 -14.11
C TRP A 69 17.27 -2.14 -12.77
N LEU A 70 18.54 -1.70 -12.78
CA LEU A 70 19.24 -1.31 -11.55
C LEU A 70 18.51 -0.16 -10.85
N GLN A 71 18.22 0.93 -11.57
CA GLN A 71 17.50 2.08 -11.02
C GLN A 71 16.13 1.67 -10.47
N THR A 72 15.39 0.82 -11.20
CA THR A 72 14.08 0.33 -10.76
C THR A 72 14.21 -0.49 -9.48
N ILE A 73 15.13 -1.46 -9.42
CA ILE A 73 15.24 -2.37 -8.28
C ILE A 73 15.76 -1.64 -7.03
N VAL A 74 16.73 -0.73 -7.19
CA VAL A 74 17.23 0.11 -6.08
C VAL A 74 16.10 0.96 -5.52
N LEU A 75 15.32 1.63 -6.39
CA LEU A 75 14.19 2.45 -5.95
C LEU A 75 13.14 1.62 -5.21
N VAL A 76 12.83 0.42 -5.71
CA VAL A 76 11.86 -0.49 -5.11
C VAL A 76 12.33 -0.98 -3.74
N LEU A 77 13.56 -1.49 -3.64
CA LEU A 77 14.11 -1.97 -2.37
C LEU A 77 14.24 -0.84 -1.34
N PHE A 78 14.66 0.35 -1.76
CA PHE A 78 14.71 1.54 -0.89
C PHE A 78 13.32 1.86 -0.31
N ASN A 79 12.29 1.85 -1.15
CA ASN A 79 10.91 2.11 -0.72
C ASN A 79 10.34 0.98 0.15
N LEU A 80 10.65 -0.28 -0.16
CA LEU A 80 10.24 -1.43 0.66
C LEU A 80 10.88 -1.35 2.06
N GLN A 81 12.15 -0.99 2.14
CA GLN A 81 12.84 -0.83 3.42
C GLN A 81 12.30 0.34 4.25
N LEU A 82 11.94 1.44 3.59
CA LEU A 82 11.41 2.63 4.25
C LEU A 82 9.96 2.44 4.74
N ARG A 83 9.10 1.81 3.93
CA ARG A 83 7.65 1.73 4.16
C ARG A 83 7.16 0.42 4.75
N SER A 84 7.94 -0.66 4.63
CA SER A 84 7.47 -2.02 4.93
C SER A 84 8.46 -2.84 5.76
N GLN A 85 8.98 -2.27 6.85
CA GLN A 85 9.85 -2.99 7.78
C GLN A 85 9.16 -4.26 8.33
N GLY A 86 7.85 -4.22 8.54
CA GLY A 86 7.07 -5.38 9.02
C GLY A 86 6.89 -6.53 8.00
N LEU A 87 7.12 -6.30 6.71
CA LEU A 87 7.10 -7.35 5.67
C LEU A 87 8.49 -7.96 5.42
N ALA A 88 9.54 -7.37 5.98
CA ALA A 88 10.92 -7.78 5.76
C ALA A 88 11.31 -8.90 6.73
N LYS A 89 11.91 -9.98 6.22
CA LYS A 89 12.53 -11.00 7.07
C LYS A 89 13.94 -10.53 7.42
N LYS A 90 14.14 -9.95 8.61
CA LYS A 90 15.41 -9.32 9.06
C LYS A 90 15.98 -8.29 8.06
N GLY A 91 15.11 -7.50 7.42
CA GLY A 91 15.51 -6.49 6.42
C GLY A 91 15.73 -7.03 5.00
N TYR A 92 15.44 -8.31 4.73
CA TYR A 92 15.47 -8.91 3.40
C TYR A 92 14.06 -9.05 2.81
N PHE A 93 13.97 -8.88 1.50
CA PHE A 93 12.75 -8.99 0.72
C PHE A 93 12.88 -10.07 -0.34
N HIS A 94 11.84 -10.88 -0.49
CA HIS A 94 11.83 -11.95 -1.47
C HIS A 94 11.51 -11.39 -2.87
N TRP A 95 12.33 -11.76 -3.89
CA TRP A 95 12.30 -11.12 -5.21
C TRP A 95 10.96 -11.28 -5.94
N LYS A 96 10.29 -12.42 -5.79
CA LYS A 96 9.03 -12.71 -6.51
C LYS A 96 7.80 -12.16 -5.79
N THR A 97 7.76 -12.31 -4.46
CA THR A 97 6.55 -11.98 -3.66
C THR A 97 6.53 -10.52 -3.24
N HIS A 98 7.69 -9.90 -3.01
CA HIS A 98 7.77 -8.51 -2.53
C HIS A 98 8.23 -7.58 -3.65
N ILE A 99 9.43 -7.82 -4.22
CA ILE A 99 10.02 -6.90 -5.21
C ILE A 99 9.20 -6.88 -6.51
N ALA A 100 8.94 -8.04 -7.12
CA ALA A 100 8.16 -8.12 -8.36
C ALA A 100 6.70 -7.68 -8.15
N ALA A 101 6.06 -8.03 -7.03
CA ALA A 101 4.71 -7.56 -6.72
C ALA A 101 4.64 -6.04 -6.57
N PHE A 102 5.64 -5.41 -5.94
CA PHE A 102 5.73 -3.96 -5.84
C PHE A 102 5.90 -3.30 -7.21
N ILE A 103 6.76 -3.86 -8.07
CA ILE A 103 6.97 -3.36 -9.44
C ILE A 103 5.69 -3.48 -10.26
N ASP A 104 4.95 -4.58 -10.13
CA ASP A 104 3.72 -4.80 -10.88
C ASP A 104 2.62 -3.82 -10.47
N LYS A 105 2.44 -3.62 -9.15
CA LYS A 105 1.51 -2.62 -8.59
C LYS A 105 1.84 -1.19 -9.05
N ASN A 106 3.14 -0.86 -9.15
CA ASN A 106 3.61 0.48 -9.50
C ASN A 106 4.08 0.62 -10.96
N TRP A 107 3.72 -0.33 -11.84
CA TRP A 107 4.28 -0.40 -13.20
C TRP A 107 4.10 0.89 -14.00
N ASN A 108 2.91 1.47 -13.92
CA ASN A 108 2.54 2.69 -14.63
C ASN A 108 3.28 3.95 -14.16
N PHE A 109 3.84 3.92 -12.95
CA PHE A 109 4.61 5.02 -12.37
C PHE A 109 6.11 4.82 -12.60
N LEU A 110 6.58 3.57 -12.50
CA LEU A 110 7.98 3.22 -12.70
C LEU A 110 8.40 3.35 -14.17
N PHE A 111 7.54 2.96 -15.11
CA PHE A 111 7.83 2.94 -16.53
C PHE A 111 6.94 3.90 -17.33
N ARG A 112 7.43 4.31 -18.52
CA ARG A 112 6.66 5.17 -19.44
C ARG A 112 5.35 4.49 -19.87
N LYS A 113 4.30 5.28 -20.12
CA LYS A 113 2.94 4.83 -20.52
C LYS A 113 2.88 3.82 -21.67
N TYR A 114 3.89 3.76 -22.54
CA TYR A 114 3.95 2.85 -23.70
C TYR A 114 4.93 1.69 -23.54
N PHE A 115 5.51 1.49 -22.35
CA PHE A 115 6.42 0.38 -22.09
C PHE A 115 5.62 -0.92 -21.88
N ARG A 116 5.54 -1.74 -22.93
CA ARG A 116 4.82 -3.02 -22.91
C ARG A 116 5.50 -4.00 -21.94
N GLN A 117 4.72 -4.54 -21.01
CA GLN A 117 5.14 -5.65 -20.15
C GLN A 117 5.49 -6.88 -21.00
N ARG A 118 6.75 -7.32 -20.95
CA ARG A 118 7.15 -8.60 -21.55
C ARG A 118 6.64 -9.74 -20.68
N ARG A 119 6.07 -10.80 -21.25
CA ARG A 119 5.47 -11.96 -20.54
C ARG A 119 6.38 -12.68 -19.51
N LYS A 120 7.67 -12.36 -19.40
CA LYS A 120 8.64 -12.97 -18.46
C LYS A 120 9.59 -11.94 -17.82
N TRP A 121 9.16 -10.69 -17.61
CA TRP A 121 10.02 -9.61 -17.11
C TRP A 121 10.58 -9.87 -15.68
N TRP A 122 9.87 -10.65 -14.86
CA TRP A 122 10.32 -11.01 -13.52
C TRP A 122 11.66 -11.77 -13.49
N GLY A 123 11.99 -12.51 -14.55
CA GLY A 123 13.31 -13.16 -14.67
C GLY A 123 14.45 -12.14 -14.79
N THR A 124 14.17 -10.97 -15.37
CA THR A 124 15.14 -9.86 -15.46
C THR A 124 15.40 -9.23 -14.10
N VAL A 125 14.41 -9.23 -13.19
CA VAL A 125 14.60 -8.76 -11.81
C VAL A 125 15.60 -9.66 -11.09
N SER A 126 15.37 -10.97 -11.10
CA SER A 126 16.30 -11.93 -10.48
C SER A 126 17.69 -11.88 -11.12
N GLY A 127 17.79 -11.81 -12.46
CA GLY A 127 19.07 -11.71 -13.15
C GLY A 127 19.82 -10.41 -12.83
N SER A 128 19.12 -9.28 -12.71
CA SER A 128 19.72 -8.00 -12.35
C SER A 128 20.21 -7.99 -10.90
N LEU A 129 19.43 -8.55 -9.97
CA LEU A 129 19.85 -8.69 -8.56
C LEU A 129 21.17 -9.47 -8.45
N SER A 130 21.27 -10.60 -9.16
CA SER A 130 22.50 -11.41 -9.19
C SER A 130 23.67 -10.70 -9.88
N HIS A 131 23.42 -9.97 -10.97
CA HIS A 131 24.49 -9.28 -11.72
C HIS A 131 25.17 -8.16 -10.92
N TYR A 132 24.41 -7.44 -10.10
CA TYR A 132 24.93 -6.32 -9.28
C TYR A 132 25.27 -6.73 -7.84
N SER A 133 25.18 -8.02 -7.52
CA SER A 133 25.63 -8.60 -6.25
C SER A 133 27.13 -8.90 -6.32
N PRO A 134 27.91 -8.69 -5.23
CA PRO A 134 27.50 -8.19 -3.91
C PRO A 134 27.55 -6.65 -3.77
N TYR A 135 27.91 -5.93 -4.83
CA TYR A 135 28.25 -4.49 -4.75
C TYR A 135 27.10 -3.60 -4.30
N PHE A 136 25.90 -3.79 -4.87
CA PHE A 136 24.73 -2.97 -4.57
C PHE A 136 23.58 -3.77 -3.93
N PHE A 137 23.60 -5.10 -4.10
CA PHE A 137 22.62 -6.01 -3.52
C PHE A 137 23.30 -7.12 -2.75
N LYS A 138 22.75 -7.46 -1.59
CA LYS A 138 23.19 -8.58 -0.75
C LYS A 138 22.17 -9.71 -0.80
N SER A 139 22.65 -10.92 -1.08
CA SER A 139 21.82 -12.14 -1.07
C SER A 139 21.68 -12.69 0.35
N GLY A 140 20.45 -13.02 0.73
CA GLY A 140 20.11 -13.66 2.01
C GLY A 140 20.09 -15.19 1.97
N THR A 141 20.48 -15.82 0.85
CA THR A 141 20.37 -17.28 0.70
C THR A 141 21.08 -18.06 1.81
N ILE A 142 22.29 -17.63 2.18
CA ILE A 142 23.08 -18.27 3.24
C ILE A 142 22.42 -18.09 4.62
N LEU A 143 21.79 -16.93 4.86
CA LEU A 143 21.18 -16.60 6.15
C LEU A 143 19.86 -17.34 6.42
N PHE A 144 19.08 -17.61 5.36
CA PHE A 144 17.76 -18.22 5.50
C PHE A 144 17.70 -19.67 5.00
N ASN A 145 18.80 -20.18 4.44
CA ASN A 145 18.84 -21.47 3.73
C ASN A 145 17.76 -21.58 2.63
N GLU A 146 17.32 -20.44 2.11
CA GLU A 146 16.24 -20.30 1.12
C GLU A 146 16.68 -19.33 0.03
N PRO A 147 16.59 -19.70 -1.26
CA PRO A 147 16.96 -18.79 -2.34
C PRO A 147 15.95 -17.65 -2.48
N GLY A 148 16.42 -16.48 -2.90
CA GLY A 148 15.57 -15.41 -3.40
C GLY A 148 15.31 -14.23 -2.44
N TRP A 149 15.99 -14.19 -1.31
CA TRP A 149 15.95 -13.07 -0.37
C TRP A 149 17.05 -12.06 -0.69
N TRP A 150 16.70 -10.77 -0.80
CA TRP A 150 17.62 -9.71 -1.21
C TRP A 150 17.43 -8.45 -0.38
N THR A 151 18.52 -7.69 -0.20
CA THR A 151 18.50 -6.37 0.44
C THR A 151 19.54 -5.44 -0.20
N LEU A 152 19.46 -4.14 0.09
CA LEU A 152 20.45 -3.15 -0.34
C LEU A 152 21.72 -3.28 0.50
N THR A 153 22.89 -3.25 -0.14
CA THR A 153 24.18 -3.21 0.57
C THR A 153 24.32 -1.89 1.35
N PHE A 154 23.80 -0.79 0.80
CA PHE A 154 23.86 0.54 1.41
C PHE A 154 22.46 1.12 1.66
N PRO A 155 21.78 0.72 2.74
CA PRO A 155 20.38 1.10 2.98
C PRO A 155 20.17 2.58 3.32
N LYS A 156 21.21 3.26 3.83
CA LYS A 156 21.16 4.70 4.16
C LYS A 156 21.35 5.61 2.94
N LEU A 157 21.80 5.07 1.80
CA LEU A 157 22.06 5.86 0.59
C LEU A 157 20.81 6.00 -0.27
N THR A 158 20.63 7.18 -0.88
CA THR A 158 19.50 7.42 -1.78
C THR A 158 19.69 6.66 -3.11
N PRO A 159 18.59 6.34 -3.83
CA PRO A 159 18.67 5.66 -5.12
C PRO A 159 19.55 6.38 -6.14
N ASN A 160 19.58 7.72 -6.13
CA ASN A 160 20.41 8.50 -7.05
C ASN A 160 21.91 8.28 -6.80
N VAL A 161 22.33 8.31 -5.53
CA VAL A 161 23.73 8.12 -5.14
C VAL A 161 24.22 6.72 -5.52
N ILE A 162 23.41 5.69 -5.27
CA ILE A 162 23.73 4.30 -5.66
C ILE A 162 23.91 4.17 -7.17
N VAL A 163 23.09 4.87 -7.96
CA VAL A 163 23.17 4.85 -9.43
C VAL A 163 24.41 5.61 -9.93
N GLN A 164 24.76 6.73 -9.30
CA GLN A 164 25.98 7.47 -9.59
C GLN A 164 27.23 6.62 -9.30
N LEU A 165 27.26 5.95 -8.15
CA LEU A 165 28.31 4.99 -7.78
C LEU A 165 28.49 3.91 -8.84
N ASN A 166 27.39 3.33 -9.35
CA ASN A 166 27.46 2.33 -10.40
C ASN A 166 28.04 2.91 -11.71
N ASN A 167 27.66 4.13 -12.10
CA ASN A 167 28.20 4.76 -13.31
C ASN A 167 29.72 5.00 -13.19
N GLU A 168 30.18 5.46 -12.03
CA GLU A 168 31.61 5.67 -11.76
C GLU A 168 32.39 4.37 -11.75
N LEU A 169 31.86 3.34 -11.10
CA LEU A 169 32.47 2.01 -11.14
C LEU A 169 32.60 1.49 -12.57
N MET A 170 31.60 1.70 -13.43
CA MET A 170 31.67 1.29 -14.83
C MET A 170 32.70 2.09 -15.64
N MET A 171 32.85 3.39 -15.37
CA MET A 171 33.88 4.25 -15.99
C MET A 171 35.29 3.84 -15.57
N GLU A 172 35.53 3.62 -14.28
CA GLU A 172 36.84 3.16 -13.78
C GLU A 172 37.18 1.76 -14.28
N LYS A 173 36.19 0.86 -14.40
CA LYS A 173 36.39 -0.44 -15.06
C LYS A 173 36.76 -0.31 -16.53
N GLN A 174 36.25 0.70 -17.23
CA GLN A 174 36.63 0.96 -18.61
C GLN A 174 38.07 1.48 -18.70
N LYS A 175 38.44 2.46 -17.86
CA LYS A 175 39.82 2.97 -17.77
C LYS A 175 40.82 1.89 -17.37
N ALA A 176 40.48 1.04 -16.40
CA ALA A 176 41.35 -0.06 -15.95
C ALA A 176 41.60 -1.08 -17.07
N LYS A 177 40.62 -1.30 -17.95
CA LYS A 177 40.78 -2.14 -19.14
C LYS A 177 41.68 -1.48 -20.19
N GLU A 178 41.52 -0.18 -20.41
CA GLU A 178 42.36 0.61 -21.32
C GLU A 178 43.81 0.67 -20.83
N ASN A 179 44.03 0.73 -19.52
CA ASN A 179 45.34 0.81 -18.87
C ASN A 179 45.97 -0.56 -18.53
N HIS A 180 45.34 -1.68 -18.92
CA HIS A 180 45.76 -3.05 -18.56
C HIS A 180 46.05 -3.28 -17.06
N SER A 181 45.43 -2.51 -16.17
CA SER A 181 45.63 -2.62 -14.73
C SER A 181 44.69 -3.68 -14.14
N PHE A 182 45.24 -4.63 -13.38
CA PHE A 182 44.44 -5.64 -12.68
C PHE A 182 44.05 -5.14 -11.28
N ALA A 183 42.92 -4.45 -11.19
CA ALA A 183 42.29 -4.11 -9.91
C ALA A 183 40.98 -4.89 -9.77
N SER A 184 40.71 -5.44 -8.58
CA SER A 184 39.43 -6.08 -8.30
C SER A 184 38.32 -5.02 -8.22
N ASP A 185 37.13 -5.35 -8.74
CA ASP A 185 35.97 -4.45 -8.75
C ASP A 185 35.61 -3.93 -7.35
N GLU A 186 35.85 -4.73 -6.31
CA GLU A 186 35.63 -4.35 -4.91
C GLU A 186 36.62 -3.28 -4.43
N MET A 187 37.88 -3.38 -4.86
CA MET A 187 38.92 -2.40 -4.52
C MET A 187 38.66 -1.06 -5.23
N ILE A 188 38.18 -1.11 -6.48
CA ILE A 188 37.74 0.09 -7.21
C ILE A 188 36.56 0.77 -6.48
N LEU A 189 35.54 0.01 -6.10
CA LEU A 189 34.40 0.53 -5.34
C LEU A 189 34.84 1.15 -4.00
N LYS A 190 35.70 0.47 -3.24
CA LYS A 190 36.25 0.98 -1.97
C LYS A 190 37.05 2.26 -2.17
N ASN A 191 37.83 2.37 -3.25
CA ASN A 191 38.59 3.57 -3.56
C ASN A 191 37.68 4.75 -3.95
N ILE A 192 36.63 4.52 -4.74
CA ILE A 192 35.61 5.54 -5.07
C ILE A 192 34.91 6.03 -3.79
N LEU A 193 34.53 5.08 -2.92
CA LEU A 193 33.89 5.41 -1.64
C LEU A 193 34.80 6.24 -0.73
N LYS A 194 36.09 5.87 -0.62
CA LYS A 194 37.08 6.62 0.17
C LYS A 194 37.39 8.00 -0.39
N ALA A 195 37.46 8.14 -1.72
CA ALA A 195 37.84 9.40 -2.37
C ALA A 195 36.77 10.50 -2.26
N LYS A 196 35.50 10.13 -2.24
CA LYS A 196 34.37 11.09 -2.22
C LYS A 196 33.74 11.29 -0.84
N TRP A 197 33.71 10.27 0.00
CA TRP A 197 33.07 10.35 1.31
C TRP A 197 34.12 10.28 2.42
N TYR A 198 34.82 11.40 2.63
CA TYR A 198 35.65 11.61 3.82
C TYR A 198 34.74 11.68 5.05
N GLY A 199 34.74 10.63 5.87
CA GLY A 199 34.29 10.69 7.26
C GLY A 199 32.78 10.68 7.49
N THR A 200 32.20 9.48 7.58
CA THR A 200 31.43 9.12 8.79
C THR A 200 31.78 7.67 9.12
N GLU A 201 32.23 7.40 10.35
CA GLU A 201 32.47 6.03 10.84
C GLU A 201 31.27 5.10 10.60
N GLU A 202 30.06 5.65 10.43
CA GLU A 202 28.82 4.94 10.10
C GLU A 202 28.75 4.32 8.69
N VAL A 203 29.35 4.93 7.67
CA VAL A 203 29.36 4.37 6.30
C VAL A 203 30.47 3.33 6.16
N LEU A 204 31.58 3.52 6.90
CA LEU A 204 32.71 2.60 6.96
C LEU A 204 32.42 1.37 7.84
N SER A 205 31.66 1.51 8.94
CA SER A 205 31.18 0.35 9.73
C SER A 205 30.12 -0.48 9.00
N ALA A 206 29.34 0.12 8.09
CA ALA A 206 28.46 -0.61 7.18
C ALA A 206 29.22 -1.37 6.07
N LEU A 207 30.52 -1.08 5.89
CA LEU A 207 31.42 -1.74 4.95
C LEU A 207 32.24 -2.89 5.58
N ASP A 208 32.06 -3.18 6.88
CA ASP A 208 32.70 -4.36 7.49
C ASP A 208 32.07 -5.63 6.90
N PHE A 209 32.85 -6.24 6.00
CA PHE A 209 32.69 -7.62 5.58
C PHE A 209 32.98 -8.55 6.77
N ASN A 210 32.05 -8.67 7.73
CA ASN A 210 32.04 -9.81 8.62
C ASN A 210 31.51 -11.03 7.85
N ILE A 211 32.42 -11.70 7.15
CA ILE A 211 32.49 -13.15 7.30
C ILE A 211 32.92 -13.34 8.74
N ASN A 212 31.99 -13.66 9.64
CA ASN A 212 32.37 -14.23 10.94
C ASN A 212 33.13 -15.52 10.62
N SER A 213 34.45 -15.44 10.70
CA SER A 213 35.34 -16.60 10.83
C SER A 213 35.49 -17.03 12.30
N ASP A 214 34.57 -16.64 13.18
CA ASP A 214 34.66 -16.90 14.63
C ASP A 214 33.52 -17.75 15.21
N ASP A 215 32.63 -18.31 14.38
CA ASP A 215 31.67 -19.34 14.81
C ASP A 215 31.90 -20.63 14.03
N LEU A 216 33.09 -21.21 14.16
CA LEU A 216 33.40 -22.62 13.94
C LEU A 216 34.76 -22.89 14.60
N LEU A 217 34.77 -22.98 15.93
CA LEU A 217 35.68 -23.91 16.62
C LEU A 217 34.97 -25.27 16.67
N PRO A 218 35.29 -26.24 15.79
CA PRO A 218 35.22 -27.61 16.19
C PRO A 218 36.34 -27.89 17.19
N GLU A 219 35.96 -28.52 18.29
CA GLU A 219 36.83 -29.01 19.35
C GLU A 219 38.11 -29.66 18.80
N ILE A 220 39.24 -29.23 19.36
CA ILE A 220 40.52 -29.89 19.22
C ILE A 220 40.40 -31.27 19.87
N ILE A 221 40.21 -32.31 19.05
CA ILE A 221 40.49 -33.68 19.45
C ILE A 221 41.96 -33.93 19.15
N ILE A 222 42.75 -33.97 20.22
CA ILE A 222 44.16 -34.32 20.22
C ILE A 222 44.29 -35.80 19.85
N TYR A 223 45.05 -36.12 18.81
CA TYR A 223 45.69 -37.42 18.65
C TYR A 223 47.14 -37.25 18.21
N ASP A 224 47.99 -37.97 18.93
CA ASP A 224 49.44 -37.94 18.94
C ASP A 224 50.11 -38.22 17.58
N ASP A 225 51.27 -37.57 17.42
CA ASP A 225 52.33 -37.95 16.50
C ASP A 225 52.77 -39.40 16.74
N THR A 226 52.51 -40.31 15.79
CA THR A 226 53.47 -41.34 15.37
C THR A 226 53.09 -41.94 14.02
N GLY A 227 54.02 -41.86 13.06
CA GLY A 227 54.23 -42.95 12.09
C GLY A 227 53.59 -42.86 10.70
N LYS A 228 54.37 -42.30 9.76
CA LYS A 228 54.92 -42.96 8.55
C LYS A 228 53.97 -43.59 7.47
N ILE A 229 54.32 -43.27 6.22
CA ILE A 229 54.31 -44.05 4.94
C ILE A 229 53.46 -43.36 3.84
N GLU A 230 54.14 -42.69 2.89
CA GLU A 230 54.35 -43.09 1.46
C GLU A 230 53.04 -43.10 0.64
N SER A 231 52.96 -42.78 -0.66
CA SER A 231 53.82 -42.20 -1.69
C SER A 231 52.89 -41.93 -2.89
N ASP A 232 53.42 -41.23 -3.88
CA ASP A 232 53.06 -41.35 -5.29
C ASP A 232 52.05 -40.36 -5.91
N ASN A 233 52.65 -39.27 -6.40
CA ASN A 233 52.93 -39.05 -7.83
C ASN A 233 51.80 -38.68 -8.82
N LEU A 234 52.18 -37.65 -9.59
CA LEU A 234 51.99 -37.46 -11.03
C LEU A 234 50.70 -36.78 -11.55
N ALA A 235 50.88 -35.46 -11.70
CA ALA A 235 50.87 -34.74 -12.98
C ALA A 235 49.53 -34.31 -13.64
N LEU A 236 49.40 -32.98 -13.70
CA LEU A 236 49.12 -32.14 -14.87
C LEU A 236 48.45 -32.80 -16.08
N LYS A 237 47.26 -32.28 -16.44
CA LYS A 237 46.97 -31.89 -17.83
C LYS A 237 45.88 -30.81 -17.94
N GLN A 238 46.16 -29.90 -18.86
CA GLN A 238 45.47 -28.66 -19.17
C GLN A 238 44.13 -28.87 -19.92
N LYS A 239 43.36 -27.76 -20.01
CA LYS A 239 42.47 -27.35 -21.12
C LYS A 239 41.10 -28.06 -21.25
N LYS A 240 40.01 -27.32 -20.96
CA LYS A 240 39.18 -26.58 -21.95
C LYS A 240 37.88 -26.07 -21.32
N LYS A 241 37.51 -24.84 -21.69
CA LYS A 241 36.14 -24.30 -21.60
C LYS A 241 35.20 -25.24 -22.37
N ASN A 242 34.08 -25.63 -21.76
CA ASN A 242 32.91 -26.12 -22.49
C ASN A 242 31.64 -25.42 -22.01
N LEU A 243 30.82 -25.08 -23.00
CA LEU A 243 29.62 -24.26 -22.96
C LEU A 243 28.45 -24.94 -22.22
N LEU A 244 27.54 -24.10 -21.72
CA LEU A 244 26.26 -24.51 -21.10
C LEU A 244 25.41 -25.36 -22.07
N PRO A 245 24.71 -26.39 -21.58
CA PRO A 245 23.71 -27.11 -22.38
C PRO A 245 22.37 -26.36 -22.42
N THR A 246 21.78 -26.39 -23.61
CA THR A 246 20.51 -25.76 -24.02
C THR A 246 19.28 -26.55 -23.56
N VAL A 247 18.15 -25.83 -23.52
CA VAL A 247 16.79 -26.22 -23.13
C VAL A 247 16.23 -27.31 -24.06
N GLU A 248 16.34 -28.59 -23.70
CA GLU A 248 15.55 -29.67 -24.34
C GLU A 248 15.48 -31.01 -23.55
N SER A 249 15.91 -31.05 -22.27
CA SER A 249 16.12 -32.32 -21.55
C SER A 249 15.13 -32.66 -20.43
N PHE A 250 13.85 -32.27 -20.53
CA PHE A 250 12.83 -32.71 -19.55
C PHE A 250 11.59 -33.41 -20.11
N GLU A 251 11.48 -33.61 -21.42
CA GLU A 251 10.38 -34.38 -22.03
C GLU A 251 10.83 -35.78 -22.45
N GLN A 252 11.26 -36.62 -21.50
CA GLN A 252 11.38 -38.06 -21.74
C GLN A 252 11.65 -38.81 -20.43
N LYS A 253 10.60 -38.95 -19.61
CA LYS A 253 10.41 -40.08 -18.69
C LYS A 253 9.08 -39.93 -17.97
N ARG A 254 8.02 -40.51 -18.56
CA ARG A 254 6.88 -41.15 -17.86
C ARG A 254 5.86 -41.62 -18.91
N LYS A 255 6.06 -42.84 -19.40
CA LYS A 255 5.01 -43.72 -19.93
C LYS A 255 5.27 -45.12 -19.40
N LEU A 256 4.18 -45.76 -18.95
CA LEU A 256 4.02 -47.16 -18.51
C LEU A 256 4.52 -47.41 -17.07
N ILE A 257 3.71 -47.88 -16.11
CA ILE A 257 3.00 -49.17 -16.06
C ILE A 257 1.68 -49.04 -15.27
N LYS A 258 0.64 -49.77 -15.71
CA LYS A 258 -0.65 -50.05 -15.03
C LYS A 258 -0.52 -51.33 -14.17
N THR A 259 -1.20 -51.41 -13.02
CA THR A 259 -1.99 -52.58 -12.54
C THR A 259 -2.70 -52.30 -11.19
N ASP A 260 -4.05 -52.31 -11.26
CA ASP A 260 -5.14 -52.77 -10.40
C ASP A 260 -5.09 -52.98 -8.85
N ASN A 261 -6.18 -52.46 -8.26
CA ASN A 261 -7.07 -52.98 -7.19
C ASN A 261 -6.58 -53.15 -5.73
N ASN A 262 -7.06 -52.28 -4.82
CA ASN A 262 -8.20 -52.58 -3.92
C ASN A 262 -8.57 -51.43 -2.96
N LYS A 263 -9.87 -51.39 -2.60
CA LYS A 263 -10.66 -50.61 -1.60
C LYS A 263 -9.85 -50.11 -0.37
N SER A 264 -10.08 -48.94 0.24
CA SER A 264 -11.36 -48.41 0.77
C SER A 264 -11.26 -46.94 1.27
N SER A 265 -12.30 -46.14 0.97
CA SER A 265 -12.91 -45.00 1.70
C SER A 265 -12.01 -44.01 2.49
N SER A 266 -12.01 -42.72 2.14
CA SER A 266 -12.98 -41.73 2.65
C SER A 266 -13.06 -40.47 1.76
N LYS A 267 -14.24 -39.85 1.76
CA LYS A 267 -14.72 -38.82 0.83
C LYS A 267 -14.27 -37.40 1.23
N GLU A 268 -13.60 -36.72 0.31
CA GLU A 268 -13.69 -35.27 0.09
C GLU A 268 -13.87 -35.10 -1.44
N ASP A 269 -14.69 -34.12 -1.86
CA ASP A 269 -14.48 -33.32 -3.08
C ASP A 269 -15.69 -32.42 -3.39
N ASP A 270 -15.40 -31.12 -3.40
CA ASP A 270 -15.63 -30.17 -4.49
C ASP A 270 -17.03 -29.96 -5.10
N ILE A 271 -17.59 -28.79 -4.76
CA ILE A 271 -18.53 -28.05 -5.60
C ILE A 271 -17.95 -26.65 -5.80
N THR A 272 -17.33 -26.36 -6.95
CA THR A 272 -17.26 -25.01 -7.56
C THR A 272 -16.47 -25.04 -8.88
N HIS A 273 -16.87 -25.83 -9.88
CA HIS A 273 -16.32 -25.65 -11.24
C HIS A 273 -17.26 -26.11 -12.37
N LEU A 274 -18.52 -25.66 -12.36
CA LEU A 274 -19.50 -26.05 -13.40
C LEU A 274 -20.41 -24.94 -13.95
N LEU A 275 -19.99 -23.65 -13.95
CA LEU A 275 -20.86 -22.58 -14.49
C LEU A 275 -20.22 -21.57 -15.45
N LEU A 276 -19.08 -21.86 -16.09
CA LEU A 276 -18.48 -20.95 -17.09
C LEU A 276 -17.97 -21.64 -18.36
N LYS A 277 -18.81 -22.47 -18.97
CA LYS A 277 -18.71 -22.84 -20.39
C LYS A 277 -20.11 -23.15 -20.87
N ASN A 278 -20.70 -22.26 -21.68
CA ASN A 278 -21.68 -22.54 -22.74
C ASN A 278 -22.47 -21.30 -23.19
N ILE A 279 -21.80 -20.21 -23.58
CA ILE A 279 -22.46 -19.23 -24.46
C ILE A 279 -21.46 -18.82 -25.55
N GLU A 280 -21.43 -19.60 -26.63
CA GLU A 280 -21.14 -19.06 -27.96
C GLU A 280 -21.71 -20.01 -29.04
N THR A 281 -22.51 -19.42 -29.92
CA THR A 281 -22.92 -19.86 -31.27
C THR A 281 -24.25 -20.62 -31.48
N LYS A 282 -25.19 -19.89 -32.13
CA LYS A 282 -25.99 -20.20 -33.35
C LYS A 282 -27.53 -20.13 -33.26
N ASN A 283 -28.02 -19.22 -34.11
CA ASN A 283 -29.36 -18.91 -34.60
C ASN A 283 -30.30 -20.10 -34.92
N SER A 284 -31.60 -19.93 -34.61
CA SER A 284 -32.73 -20.04 -35.56
C SER A 284 -34.09 -19.74 -34.87
N ASN A 285 -34.92 -18.90 -35.51
CA ASN A 285 -36.37 -18.69 -35.28
C ASN A 285 -37.19 -19.69 -36.14
N PRO A 286 -38.55 -19.77 -36.13
CA PRO A 286 -39.60 -18.95 -35.46
C PRO A 286 -40.67 -19.79 -34.68
N THR A 287 -41.58 -19.25 -33.85
CA THR A 287 -42.93 -18.73 -34.24
C THR A 287 -43.74 -18.27 -32.99
N ASN A 288 -44.42 -17.11 -33.13
CA ASN A 288 -45.77 -16.66 -32.66
C ASN A 288 -46.29 -17.11 -31.26
N GLN A 289 -46.74 -16.24 -30.35
CA GLN A 289 -47.85 -15.27 -30.49
C GLN A 289 -47.88 -14.22 -29.35
N SER A 290 -48.09 -12.97 -29.79
CA SER A 290 -48.58 -11.73 -29.15
C SER A 290 -49.16 -11.74 -27.72
N VAL A 291 -48.77 -10.74 -26.90
CA VAL A 291 -49.63 -9.61 -26.44
C VAL A 291 -48.75 -8.38 -26.16
N GLN A 292 -49.15 -7.22 -26.73
CA GLN A 292 -48.51 -5.91 -26.59
C GLN A 292 -49.11 -5.11 -25.42
N ILE A 293 -48.27 -4.47 -24.59
CA ILE A 293 -48.61 -3.16 -24.00
C ILE A 293 -47.37 -2.26 -24.08
N SER A 294 -47.53 -1.15 -24.79
CA SER A 294 -46.56 -0.10 -25.08
C SER A 294 -46.31 0.84 -23.89
N SER A 295 -45.06 1.11 -23.56
CA SER A 295 -44.65 2.42 -23.03
C SER A 295 -43.21 2.75 -23.44
N ASN A 296 -43.06 3.88 -24.12
CA ASN A 296 -41.81 4.41 -24.64
C ASN A 296 -40.89 4.87 -23.49
N TYR A 297 -39.79 4.16 -23.27
CA TYR A 297 -38.61 4.70 -22.59
C TYR A 297 -37.34 4.22 -23.33
N LYS A 298 -36.67 5.13 -24.03
CA LYS A 298 -35.34 4.88 -24.62
C LYS A 298 -34.29 4.83 -23.50
N PRO A 299 -33.46 3.78 -23.38
CA PRO A 299 -32.42 3.71 -22.36
C PRO A 299 -31.22 4.61 -22.70
N ARG A 300 -30.95 5.58 -21.82
CA ARG A 300 -29.84 6.55 -21.86
C ARG A 300 -28.49 5.90 -21.47
N LYS A 301 -28.14 4.72 -22.01
CA LYS A 301 -26.91 3.99 -21.60
C LYS A 301 -25.65 4.38 -22.37
N LEU A 302 -25.76 4.90 -23.60
CA LEU A 302 -24.57 5.13 -24.44
C LEU A 302 -23.78 6.43 -24.11
N HIS A 303 -24.40 7.38 -23.42
CA HIS A 303 -23.76 8.66 -23.12
C HIS A 303 -22.98 8.63 -21.80
N GLU A 304 -23.40 7.78 -20.84
CA GLU A 304 -22.72 7.61 -19.55
C GLU A 304 -21.38 6.89 -19.70
N GLU A 305 -21.27 5.86 -20.53
CA GLU A 305 -20.00 5.14 -20.73
C GLU A 305 -18.89 6.01 -21.38
N LYS A 306 -19.26 6.97 -22.24
CA LYS A 306 -18.31 7.92 -22.84
C LYS A 306 -17.87 9.00 -21.86
N LEU A 307 -18.78 9.49 -21.00
CA LEU A 307 -18.46 10.45 -19.93
C LEU A 307 -17.57 9.81 -18.85
N VAL A 308 -17.86 8.56 -18.48
CA VAL A 308 -17.06 7.78 -17.53
C VAL A 308 -15.63 7.53 -18.08
N LYS A 309 -15.47 7.20 -19.37
CA LYS A 309 -14.14 7.05 -19.99
C LYS A 309 -13.34 8.35 -20.12
N GLN A 310 -14.01 9.49 -20.32
CA GLN A 310 -13.35 10.80 -20.42
C GLN A 310 -12.95 11.40 -19.06
N MET A 311 -13.53 10.95 -17.95
CA MET A 311 -13.19 11.45 -16.61
C MET A 311 -11.99 10.74 -15.94
N PHE A 312 -11.54 9.59 -16.47
CA PHE A 312 -10.35 8.88 -15.95
C PHE A 312 -9.00 9.47 -16.35
N THR A 313 -8.94 10.69 -16.88
CA THR A 313 -7.68 11.35 -17.30
C THR A 313 -7.20 12.48 -16.39
N LYS A 314 -7.73 12.63 -15.18
CA LYS A 314 -7.07 13.41 -14.12
C LYS A 314 -6.30 12.47 -13.20
N PHE A 315 -4.99 12.41 -13.40
CA PHE A 315 -4.07 11.79 -12.44
C PHE A 315 -4.00 12.68 -11.19
N ASN A 316 -4.85 12.40 -10.20
CA ASN A 316 -4.86 13.10 -8.92
C ASN A 316 -3.70 12.60 -8.04
N ASP A 317 -3.08 13.53 -7.32
CA ASP A 317 -1.80 13.40 -6.67
C ASP A 317 -1.91 12.86 -5.22
N PRO A 318 -1.09 11.87 -4.83
CA PRO A 318 -0.93 11.36 -3.46
C PRO A 318 -0.78 12.39 -2.32
N ALA A 319 -0.18 13.56 -2.58
CA ALA A 319 0.08 14.56 -1.55
C ALA A 319 -0.98 15.68 -1.51
N CYS A 320 -1.88 15.76 -2.49
CA CYS A 320 -2.80 16.90 -2.64
C CYS A 320 -4.22 16.65 -2.13
N HIS A 321 -4.49 15.56 -1.42
CA HIS A 321 -5.81 15.26 -0.85
C HIS A 321 -5.84 15.08 0.67
N TYR A 322 -4.95 15.74 1.39
CA TYR A 322 -5.42 16.43 2.59
C TYR A 322 -6.21 17.64 2.11
N ASN A 323 -7.48 17.41 1.78
CA ASN A 323 -8.38 18.36 1.14
C ASN A 323 -8.78 19.50 2.11
N THR A 324 -7.82 20.33 2.50
CA THR A 324 -8.08 21.64 3.10
C THR A 324 -8.11 22.69 1.98
N SER A 325 -9.32 23.04 1.59
CA SER A 325 -9.77 24.43 1.37
C SER A 325 -9.70 25.13 -0.02
N LEU A 326 -9.03 24.64 -1.08
CA LEU A 326 -8.98 25.39 -2.36
C LEU A 326 -9.64 24.70 -3.58
N SER A 327 -9.53 23.39 -3.75
CA SER A 327 -10.20 22.64 -4.82
C SER A 327 -11.69 22.43 -4.53
N ILE A 328 -12.06 22.22 -3.25
CA ILE A 328 -13.45 22.13 -2.79
C ILE A 328 -14.17 23.46 -2.98
N ALA A 329 -13.51 24.59 -2.71
CA ALA A 329 -14.11 25.92 -2.88
C ALA A 329 -14.37 26.26 -4.36
N SER A 330 -13.46 25.86 -5.27
CA SER A 330 -13.62 26.03 -6.72
C SER A 330 -14.63 25.05 -7.33
N ASN A 331 -14.66 23.77 -6.90
CA ASN A 331 -15.73 22.83 -7.27
C ASN A 331 -17.10 23.28 -6.75
N ASN A 332 -17.17 23.83 -5.54
CA ASN A 332 -18.41 24.33 -4.97
C ASN A 332 -18.92 25.57 -5.71
N LYS A 333 -18.08 26.42 -6.29
CA LYS A 333 -18.58 27.61 -7.02
C LYS A 333 -19.52 27.25 -8.19
N ALA A 334 -19.32 26.10 -8.84
CA ALA A 334 -20.16 25.62 -9.95
C ALA A 334 -21.26 24.62 -9.54
N MET A 335 -21.33 24.22 -8.27
CA MET A 335 -22.31 23.23 -7.78
C MET A 335 -23.62 23.90 -7.35
N ASP A 336 -24.73 23.26 -7.70
CA ASP A 336 -26.07 23.62 -7.20
C ASP A 336 -26.08 23.62 -5.66
N LEU A 337 -26.82 24.56 -5.05
CA LEU A 337 -26.96 24.69 -3.60
C LEU A 337 -27.43 23.38 -2.96
N LYS A 338 -28.34 22.68 -3.65
CA LYS A 338 -28.80 21.36 -3.25
C LYS A 338 -27.64 20.38 -3.10
N THR A 339 -26.72 20.33 -4.07
CA THR A 339 -25.55 19.45 -4.04
C THR A 339 -24.54 19.86 -2.97
N LYS A 340 -24.41 21.16 -2.68
CA LYS A 340 -23.57 21.65 -1.57
C LYS A 340 -24.05 21.14 -0.21
N ILE A 341 -25.36 21.20 0.01
CA ILE A 341 -25.98 20.83 1.28
C ILE A 341 -26.10 19.31 1.41
N MET A 342 -26.57 18.63 0.37
CA MET A 342 -26.84 17.19 0.38
C MET A 342 -25.60 16.35 0.04
N GLY A 343 -24.53 16.95 -0.48
CA GLY A 343 -23.40 16.21 -1.03
C GLY A 343 -23.71 15.63 -2.41
N GLY A 344 -22.65 15.23 -3.11
CA GLY A 344 -22.72 14.58 -4.42
C GLY A 344 -22.07 13.19 -4.40
N LEU A 345 -22.12 12.51 -5.54
CA LEU A 345 -21.43 11.23 -5.74
C LEU A 345 -19.91 11.45 -5.71
N ARG A 346 -19.21 10.72 -4.84
CA ARG A 346 -17.75 10.69 -4.79
C ARG A 346 -17.23 9.66 -5.78
N LEU A 347 -16.44 10.12 -6.75
CA LEU A 347 -15.88 9.26 -7.80
C LEU A 347 -14.38 9.02 -7.62
N GLU A 348 -13.71 9.85 -6.83
CA GLU A 348 -12.26 9.87 -6.73
C GLU A 348 -11.78 8.91 -5.63
N PRO A 349 -10.86 7.97 -5.94
CA PRO A 349 -10.24 7.12 -4.93
C PRO A 349 -9.29 7.94 -4.04
N VAL A 350 -9.12 7.50 -2.79
CA VAL A 350 -8.25 8.15 -1.79
C VAL A 350 -6.98 7.32 -1.63
N LEU A 351 -5.81 7.93 -1.68
CA LEU A 351 -4.57 7.21 -1.33
C LEU A 351 -4.39 7.21 0.19
N SER A 352 -4.20 6.03 0.77
CA SER A 352 -3.83 5.92 2.18
C SER A 352 -2.37 6.26 2.42
N PRO A 353 -2.05 7.19 3.34
CA PRO A 353 -0.67 7.47 3.74
C PRO A 353 0.01 6.28 4.43
N TYR A 354 -0.77 5.48 5.17
CA TYR A 354 -0.25 4.35 5.94
C TYR A 354 0.03 3.12 5.06
N SER A 355 -0.96 2.63 4.30
CA SER A 355 -0.79 1.40 3.50
C SER A 355 -0.29 1.66 2.07
N ALA A 356 -0.27 2.93 1.63
CA ALA A 356 -0.03 3.32 0.24
C ALA A 356 -0.99 2.66 -0.78
N LEU A 357 -2.18 2.23 -0.32
CA LEU A 357 -3.23 1.68 -1.15
C LEU A 357 -4.20 2.78 -1.63
N TYR A 358 -4.70 2.64 -2.86
CA TYR A 358 -5.83 3.43 -3.33
C TYR A 358 -7.12 2.82 -2.80
N LEU A 359 -7.75 3.54 -1.88
CA LEU A 359 -9.03 3.25 -1.31
C LEU A 359 -10.15 3.67 -2.25
N CYS A 360 -11.12 2.77 -2.44
CA CYS A 360 -12.34 3.10 -3.16
C CYS A 360 -13.07 4.27 -2.47
N PRO A 361 -13.76 5.15 -3.23
CA PRO A 361 -14.49 6.29 -2.66
C PRO A 361 -15.58 5.87 -1.67
N TYR A 362 -16.11 4.65 -1.82
CA TYR A 362 -17.09 4.05 -0.94
C TYR A 362 -16.64 2.65 -0.54
N ILE A 363 -16.77 2.34 0.75
CA ILE A 363 -16.64 0.99 1.31
C ILE A 363 -17.91 0.20 0.96
N LYS A 364 -19.07 0.81 1.21
CA LYS A 364 -20.40 0.27 0.90
C LYS A 364 -21.39 1.41 0.74
N ARG A 365 -22.36 1.26 -0.16
CA ARG A 365 -23.54 2.13 -0.24
C ARG A 365 -24.76 1.30 0.06
N ASP A 366 -25.47 1.65 1.12
CA ASP A 366 -26.55 0.85 1.67
C ASP A 366 -27.88 1.59 1.55
N ALA A 367 -28.73 1.14 0.61
CA ALA A 367 -30.06 1.71 0.40
C ALA A 367 -31.15 1.01 1.25
N GLU A 368 -30.82 -0.06 1.96
CA GLU A 368 -31.78 -0.87 2.71
C GLU A 368 -31.98 -0.35 4.15
N VAL A 369 -30.97 0.33 4.69
CA VAL A 369 -30.98 0.86 6.06
C VAL A 369 -32.14 1.84 6.27
N ASN A 370 -33.03 1.51 7.21
CA ASN A 370 -34.23 2.29 7.51
C ASN A 370 -34.32 2.67 9.01
N PRO A 371 -33.57 3.70 9.46
CA PRO A 371 -33.48 4.12 10.85
C PRO A 371 -34.79 4.75 11.35
N PRO A 372 -35.06 4.71 12.67
CA PRO A 372 -36.26 5.30 13.27
C PRO A 372 -36.45 6.78 12.89
N TRP A 373 -35.36 7.55 12.82
CA TRP A 373 -35.42 8.96 12.40
C TRP A 373 -35.99 9.14 10.98
N LEU A 374 -35.58 8.30 10.02
CA LEU A 374 -36.09 8.40 8.64
C LEU A 374 -37.53 7.89 8.51
N GLN A 375 -37.92 6.93 9.34
CA GLN A 375 -39.32 6.48 9.43
C GLN A 375 -40.21 7.63 9.91
N LEU A 376 -39.84 8.27 11.03
CA LEU A 376 -40.56 9.41 11.59
C LEU A 376 -40.67 10.57 10.60
N MET A 377 -39.57 10.93 9.92
CA MET A 377 -39.57 12.02 8.94
C MET A 377 -40.46 11.69 7.73
N ALA A 378 -40.47 10.45 7.27
CA ALA A 378 -41.36 10.02 6.19
C ALA A 378 -42.84 10.09 6.61
N GLU A 379 -43.16 9.62 7.81
CA GLU A 379 -44.52 9.71 8.37
C GLU A 379 -45.00 11.16 8.49
N LEU A 380 -44.14 12.07 8.97
CA LEU A 380 -44.45 13.49 9.06
C LEU A 380 -44.72 14.10 7.69
N GLN A 381 -43.89 13.80 6.69
CA GLN A 381 -44.09 14.32 5.34
C GLN A 381 -45.41 13.83 4.72
N VAL A 382 -45.77 12.56 4.94
CA VAL A 382 -47.05 12.01 4.50
C VAL A 382 -48.23 12.69 5.21
N LYS A 383 -48.15 12.84 6.54
CA LYS A 383 -49.20 13.47 7.34
C LYS A 383 -49.38 14.95 7.02
N VAL A 384 -48.33 15.70 6.72
CA VAL A 384 -48.46 17.13 6.39
C VAL A 384 -49.00 17.34 4.98
N ASN A 385 -48.55 16.53 4.00
CA ASN A 385 -48.91 16.70 2.60
C ASN A 385 -50.15 15.91 2.17
N HIS A 386 -50.90 15.32 3.12
CA HIS A 386 -52.10 14.52 2.83
C HIS A 386 -53.17 15.26 2.01
N LYS A 387 -53.20 16.60 2.06
CA LYS A 387 -54.16 17.44 1.29
C LYS A 387 -53.71 17.73 -0.15
N CYS A 388 -52.43 17.52 -0.47
CA CYS A 388 -51.91 17.71 -1.82
C CYS A 388 -52.19 16.47 -2.68
N LEU A 389 -53.20 16.54 -3.56
CA LEU A 389 -53.51 15.47 -4.50
C LEU A 389 -52.27 15.12 -5.36
N GLY A 390 -51.88 13.85 -5.35
CA GLY A 390 -50.76 13.33 -6.14
C GLY A 390 -49.38 13.44 -5.50
N TRP A 391 -49.27 13.92 -4.26
CA TRP A 391 -47.99 13.99 -3.55
C TRP A 391 -47.47 12.58 -3.22
N LYS A 392 -46.23 12.30 -3.64
CA LYS A 392 -45.51 11.05 -3.34
C LYS A 392 -44.26 11.37 -2.54
N LEU A 393 -43.95 10.49 -1.58
CA LEU A 393 -42.73 10.59 -0.80
C LEU A 393 -41.51 10.53 -1.73
N PRO A 394 -40.54 11.46 -1.62
CA PRO A 394 -39.34 11.42 -2.42
C PRO A 394 -38.54 10.14 -2.14
N PRO A 395 -37.80 9.61 -3.15
CA PRO A 395 -36.95 8.44 -2.95
C PRO A 395 -35.88 8.75 -1.91
N ARG A 396 -35.55 7.73 -1.11
CA ARG A 396 -34.55 7.85 -0.05
C ARG A 396 -33.15 7.68 -0.62
N ASP A 397 -32.24 8.48 -0.10
CA ASP A 397 -30.81 8.35 -0.38
C ASP A 397 -30.20 7.19 0.44
N PRO A 398 -29.13 6.54 -0.04
CA PRO A 398 -28.44 5.49 0.70
C PRO A 398 -27.61 6.05 1.88
N VAL A 399 -27.27 5.16 2.82
CA VAL A 399 -26.21 5.38 3.79
C VAL A 399 -24.88 4.97 3.15
N ASP A 400 -23.99 5.95 3.00
CA ASP A 400 -22.70 5.81 2.37
C ASP A 400 -21.62 5.59 3.44
N TYR A 401 -20.99 4.43 3.42
CA TYR A 401 -19.84 4.11 4.25
C TYR A 401 -18.58 4.48 3.49
N VAL A 402 -17.77 5.37 4.05
CA VAL A 402 -16.57 5.94 3.43
C VAL A 402 -15.42 5.94 4.42
N TYR A 403 -14.20 6.03 3.91
CA TYR A 403 -13.03 6.27 4.74
C TYR A 403 -13.01 7.72 5.25
N VAL A 404 -12.32 7.96 6.36
CA VAL A 404 -12.17 9.29 6.93
C VAL A 404 -11.51 10.25 5.95
N GLN A 405 -11.99 11.49 5.94
CA GLN A 405 -11.45 12.58 5.14
C GLN A 405 -11.36 13.83 6.00
N PRO A 406 -10.51 14.80 5.64
CA PRO A 406 -10.37 16.06 6.39
C PRO A 406 -11.70 16.80 6.56
N GLU A 407 -12.60 16.70 5.59
CA GLU A 407 -13.94 17.30 5.63
C GLU A 407 -14.81 16.78 6.80
N HIS A 408 -14.57 15.54 7.25
CA HIS A 408 -15.35 14.91 8.30
C HIS A 408 -14.88 15.31 9.70
N ILE A 409 -13.58 15.62 9.86
CA ILE A 409 -12.94 15.83 11.16
C ILE A 409 -13.64 16.89 12.03
N PRO A 410 -14.00 18.09 11.54
CA PRO A 410 -14.67 19.08 12.38
C PRO A 410 -15.99 18.58 12.96
N ALA A 411 -16.79 17.88 12.15
CA ALA A 411 -18.08 17.34 12.57
C ALA A 411 -17.90 16.13 13.50
N ILE A 412 -16.92 15.26 13.24
CA ILE A 412 -16.58 14.13 14.10
C ILE A 412 -16.11 14.63 15.46
N ASN A 413 -15.15 15.57 15.50
CA ASN A 413 -14.66 16.15 16.75
C ASN A 413 -15.81 16.83 17.52
N SER A 414 -16.69 17.57 16.86
CA SER A 414 -17.88 18.15 17.50
C SER A 414 -18.80 17.08 18.12
N LEU A 415 -19.05 15.97 17.41
CA LEU A 415 -19.81 14.84 17.95
C LEU A 415 -19.09 14.17 19.11
N CYS A 416 -17.77 14.00 19.03
CA CYS A 416 -17.00 13.37 20.09
C CYS A 416 -17.05 14.20 21.37
N ASN A 417 -16.84 15.51 21.26
CA ASN A 417 -16.89 16.43 22.38
C ASN A 417 -18.29 16.52 23.03
N HIS A 418 -19.35 16.21 22.28
CA HIS A 418 -20.72 16.23 22.79
C HIS A 418 -21.15 14.90 23.43
N PHE A 419 -20.77 13.76 22.85
CA PHE A 419 -21.27 12.44 23.26
C PHE A 419 -20.27 11.60 24.06
N PHE A 420 -18.99 11.96 24.06
CA PHE A 420 -17.96 11.34 24.91
C PHE A 420 -17.52 12.35 25.99
N TRP A 421 -16.41 13.06 25.77
CA TRP A 421 -15.86 14.05 26.70
C TRP A 421 -15.15 15.18 25.93
N PRO A 422 -14.96 16.37 26.54
CA PRO A 422 -14.31 17.49 25.86
C PRO A 422 -12.82 17.27 25.64
N GLY A 423 -12.26 17.88 24.59
CA GLY A 423 -10.85 17.83 24.24
C GLY A 423 -10.45 16.68 23.30
N ILE A 424 -11.41 15.95 22.74
CA ILE A 424 -11.12 14.89 21.77
C ILE A 424 -10.83 15.50 20.40
N ASP A 425 -9.68 15.15 19.84
CA ASP A 425 -9.29 15.44 18.46
C ASP A 425 -8.89 14.15 17.73
N LEU A 426 -9.56 13.86 16.61
CA LEU A 426 -9.32 12.68 15.78
C LEU A 426 -8.59 13.01 14.46
N THR A 427 -7.92 14.16 14.38
CA THR A 427 -7.12 14.54 13.22
C THR A 427 -6.03 13.52 12.87
N GLU A 428 -5.45 12.85 13.87
CA GLU A 428 -4.42 11.82 13.68
C GLU A 428 -4.92 10.61 12.88
N CYS A 429 -6.22 10.30 12.92
CA CYS A 429 -6.79 9.20 12.17
C CYS A 429 -6.70 9.37 10.65
N LEU A 430 -6.41 10.58 10.16
CA LEU A 430 -6.14 10.82 8.74
C LEU A 430 -4.83 10.18 8.25
N GLN A 431 -3.92 9.80 9.16
CA GLN A 431 -2.68 9.10 8.79
C GLN A 431 -2.96 7.68 8.31
N TYR A 432 -3.99 7.03 8.85
CA TYR A 432 -4.35 5.63 8.59
C TYR A 432 -5.84 5.49 8.20
N PRO A 433 -6.27 6.10 7.07
CA PRO A 433 -7.68 6.13 6.67
C PRO A 433 -8.25 4.74 6.39
N ASP A 434 -7.42 3.75 6.02
CA ASP A 434 -7.83 2.35 5.83
C ASP A 434 -8.50 1.77 7.08
N PHE A 435 -8.06 2.21 8.26
CA PHE A 435 -8.54 1.74 9.56
C PHE A 435 -9.64 2.63 10.13
N SER A 436 -10.42 3.26 9.24
CA SER A 436 -11.54 4.11 9.60
C SER A 436 -12.78 3.74 8.79
N CYS A 437 -13.95 3.97 9.37
CA CYS A 437 -15.22 3.82 8.66
C CYS A 437 -16.17 4.91 9.14
N VAL A 438 -16.58 5.79 8.22
CA VAL A 438 -17.53 6.88 8.48
C VAL A 438 -18.81 6.61 7.71
N ALA A 439 -19.93 6.53 8.43
CA ALA A 439 -21.26 6.37 7.85
C ALA A 439 -21.90 7.74 7.64
N LEU A 440 -22.23 8.05 6.40
CA LEU A 440 -22.85 9.28 5.96
C LEU A 440 -24.26 9.02 5.43
N TYR A 441 -25.22 9.84 5.85
CA TYR A 441 -26.46 9.98 5.12
C TYR A 441 -26.43 11.35 4.46
N LYS A 442 -26.32 11.39 3.13
CA LYS A 442 -26.00 12.65 2.41
C LYS A 442 -24.66 13.19 2.94
N ARG A 443 -24.66 14.43 3.44
CA ARG A 443 -23.50 15.07 4.08
C ARG A 443 -23.53 14.97 5.62
N LEU A 444 -24.56 14.34 6.19
CA LEU A 444 -24.72 14.17 7.64
C LEU A 444 -23.96 12.94 8.11
N ILE A 445 -23.08 13.11 9.11
CA ILE A 445 -22.43 12.00 9.79
C ILE A 445 -23.43 11.31 10.71
N VAL A 446 -23.74 10.05 10.42
CA VAL A 446 -24.69 9.23 11.19
C VAL A 446 -23.98 8.20 12.07
N GLY A 447 -22.73 7.87 11.75
CA GLY A 447 -21.85 7.07 12.58
C GLY A 447 -20.40 7.16 12.13
N PHE A 448 -19.49 6.78 13.01
CA PHE A 448 -18.07 6.63 12.67
C PHE A 448 -17.43 5.58 13.58
N ALA A 449 -16.37 4.95 13.10
CA ALA A 449 -15.54 4.02 13.84
C ALA A 449 -14.08 4.17 13.42
N PHE A 450 -13.18 4.11 14.40
CA PHE A 450 -11.74 4.28 14.22
C PHE A 450 -10.95 3.17 14.92
N LEU A 451 -9.92 2.72 14.23
CA LEU A 451 -8.96 1.75 14.74
C LEU A 451 -7.55 2.30 14.52
N VAL A 452 -6.75 2.28 15.58
CA VAL A 452 -5.35 2.69 15.59
C VAL A 452 -4.50 1.44 15.36
N PRO A 453 -3.80 1.35 14.21
CA PRO A 453 -2.96 0.20 13.92
C PRO A 453 -1.67 0.21 14.75
N ASP A 454 -1.07 -0.96 14.96
CA ASP A 454 0.30 -1.13 15.49
C ASP A 454 0.53 -0.54 16.89
N VAL A 455 -0.47 -0.57 17.78
CA VAL A 455 -0.27 -0.16 19.18
C VAL A 455 0.73 -1.08 19.88
N LYS A 456 0.69 -2.38 19.54
CA LYS A 456 1.79 -3.34 19.79
C LYS A 456 2.06 -4.16 18.53
N ILE A 457 3.13 -4.97 18.56
CA ILE A 457 3.61 -5.77 17.41
C ILE A 457 2.47 -6.54 16.72
N ASN A 458 1.54 -7.11 17.49
CA ASN A 458 0.40 -7.88 16.99
C ASN A 458 -0.96 -7.33 17.46
N GLU A 459 -1.03 -6.09 17.95
CA GLU A 459 -2.27 -5.54 18.51
C GLU A 459 -2.66 -4.23 17.86
N ASN A 460 -3.93 -4.15 17.49
CA ASN A 460 -4.62 -2.95 17.08
C ASN A 460 -5.55 -2.48 18.18
N TYR A 461 -5.74 -1.16 18.31
CA TYR A 461 -6.62 -0.58 19.31
C TYR A 461 -7.80 0.11 18.68
N MET A 462 -9.01 -0.24 19.09
CA MET A 462 -10.22 0.42 18.62
C MET A 462 -10.52 1.62 19.51
N SER A 463 -10.31 2.83 18.96
CA SER A 463 -10.36 4.06 19.75
C SER A 463 -11.79 4.53 19.98
N PHE A 464 -12.57 4.69 18.92
CA PHE A 464 -13.93 5.22 19.01
C PHE A 464 -14.88 4.49 18.09
N ILE A 465 -16.08 4.17 18.59
CA ILE A 465 -17.24 3.79 17.79
C ILE A 465 -18.42 4.64 18.23
N PHE A 466 -19.07 5.28 17.27
CA PHE A 466 -20.23 6.11 17.52
C PHE A 466 -21.32 5.85 16.48
N THR A 467 -22.57 5.80 16.93
CA THR A 467 -23.76 5.86 16.08
C THR A 467 -24.75 6.82 16.70
N ARG A 468 -25.23 7.76 15.88
CA ARG A 468 -26.15 8.82 16.31
C ARG A 468 -27.44 8.21 16.87
N PRO A 469 -28.00 8.69 18.00
CA PRO A 469 -29.14 8.05 18.67
C PRO A 469 -30.33 7.69 17.76
N GLY A 470 -30.76 8.58 16.86
CA GLY A 470 -31.85 8.32 15.91
C GLY A 470 -31.52 7.35 14.76
N TRP A 471 -30.28 6.86 14.70
CA TRP A 471 -29.72 5.97 13.68
C TRP A 471 -29.22 4.64 14.27
N ARG A 472 -29.51 4.36 15.55
CA ARG A 472 -29.16 3.11 16.22
C ARG A 472 -30.13 1.97 15.82
N ASN A 473 -29.77 0.75 16.17
CA ASN A 473 -30.58 -0.48 15.98
C ASN A 473 -30.90 -0.86 14.53
N VAL A 474 -30.17 -0.32 13.55
CA VAL A 474 -30.31 -0.67 12.11
C VAL A 474 -29.03 -1.23 11.50
N GLY A 475 -28.08 -1.67 12.32
CA GLY A 475 -26.88 -2.37 11.85
C GLY A 475 -25.74 -1.47 11.37
N VAL A 476 -25.82 -0.14 11.52
CA VAL A 476 -24.73 0.79 11.14
C VAL A 476 -23.41 0.45 11.86
N ALA A 477 -23.43 0.41 13.20
CA ALA A 477 -22.25 0.03 13.99
C ALA A 477 -21.79 -1.40 13.70
N LYS A 478 -22.72 -2.33 13.44
CA LYS A 478 -22.40 -3.72 13.06
C LYS A 478 -21.55 -3.75 11.78
N PHE A 479 -21.94 -3.00 10.76
CA PHE A 479 -21.17 -2.95 9.52
C PHE A 479 -19.82 -2.26 9.70
N MET A 480 -19.76 -1.13 10.41
CA MET A 480 -18.50 -0.43 10.67
C MET A 480 -17.49 -1.35 11.40
N LEU A 481 -17.95 -2.04 12.43
CA LEU A 481 -17.14 -2.98 13.21
C LEU A 481 -16.67 -4.17 12.35
N TYR A 482 -17.58 -4.76 11.56
CA TYR A 482 -17.24 -5.82 10.61
C TYR A 482 -16.13 -5.41 9.64
N HIS A 483 -16.23 -4.21 9.05
CA HIS A 483 -15.25 -3.71 8.11
C HIS A 483 -13.86 -3.51 8.76
N LEU A 484 -13.81 -2.92 9.94
CA LEU A 484 -12.54 -2.68 10.64
C LEU A 484 -11.88 -4.00 11.05
N ILE A 485 -12.66 -4.96 11.54
CA ILE A 485 -12.19 -6.30 11.87
C ILE A 485 -11.63 -7.03 10.64
N GLN A 486 -12.24 -6.85 9.47
CA GLN A 486 -11.72 -7.41 8.21
C GLN A 486 -10.45 -6.72 7.71
N THR A 487 -10.25 -5.45 8.08
CA THR A 487 -9.06 -4.70 7.68
C THR A 487 -7.84 -5.11 8.51
N SER A 488 -8.05 -5.54 9.76
CA SER A 488 -7.01 -5.98 10.70
C SER A 488 -6.74 -7.50 10.68
N VAL A 489 -6.65 -8.13 9.50
CA VAL A 489 -6.40 -9.58 9.44
C VAL A 489 -5.04 -9.94 10.05
N GLY A 490 -5.01 -10.92 10.95
CA GLY A 490 -3.80 -11.43 11.58
C GLY A 490 -3.26 -10.60 12.74
N LYS A 491 -4.06 -9.67 13.28
CA LYS A 491 -3.75 -8.91 14.50
C LYS A 491 -4.93 -8.93 15.45
N ASP A 492 -4.62 -9.00 16.74
CA ASP A 492 -5.61 -8.89 17.79
C ASP A 492 -6.18 -7.47 17.83
N ILE A 493 -7.44 -7.36 18.22
CA ILE A 493 -8.10 -6.07 18.39
C ILE A 493 -8.50 -5.89 19.84
N THR A 494 -8.08 -4.79 20.43
CA THR A 494 -8.38 -4.44 21.82
C THR A 494 -9.24 -3.19 21.89
N LEU A 495 -10.12 -3.10 22.90
CA LEU A 495 -10.95 -1.92 23.13
C LEU A 495 -11.30 -1.77 24.61
N HIS A 496 -11.68 -0.55 24.99
CA HIS A 496 -12.29 -0.27 26.29
C HIS A 496 -13.76 0.11 26.09
N VAL A 497 -14.62 -0.37 26.98
CA VAL A 497 -16.05 -0.03 26.98
C VAL A 497 -16.51 0.23 28.40
N ALA A 498 -17.27 1.32 28.61
CA ALA A 498 -17.84 1.61 29.93
C ALA A 498 -18.81 0.49 30.36
N ILE A 499 -18.82 0.19 31.66
CA ILE A 499 -19.57 -0.97 32.20
C ILE A 499 -21.08 -0.87 31.95
N ASP A 500 -21.60 0.36 31.97
CA ASP A 500 -23.00 0.72 31.75
C ASP A 500 -23.37 0.83 30.27
N ASN A 501 -22.40 0.75 29.35
CA ASN A 501 -22.64 0.94 27.93
C ASN A 501 -23.15 -0.33 27.25
N SER A 502 -24.37 -0.26 26.72
CA SER A 502 -25.02 -1.32 25.92
C SER A 502 -24.22 -1.81 24.70
N ALA A 503 -23.21 -1.05 24.25
CA ALA A 503 -22.32 -1.45 23.15
C ALA A 503 -21.55 -2.75 23.46
N LEU A 504 -21.36 -3.12 24.73
CA LEU A 504 -20.72 -4.38 25.11
C LEU A 504 -21.38 -5.60 24.44
N PHE A 505 -22.71 -5.63 24.35
CA PHE A 505 -23.44 -6.72 23.69
C PHE A 505 -23.19 -6.79 22.19
N LEU A 506 -22.90 -5.66 21.54
CA LEU A 506 -22.49 -5.64 20.14
C LEU A 506 -21.11 -6.28 19.99
N TYR A 507 -20.15 -5.91 20.85
CA TYR A 507 -18.79 -6.45 20.80
C TYR A 507 -18.76 -7.96 21.08
N GLN A 508 -19.51 -8.43 22.07
CA GLN A 508 -19.64 -9.86 22.36
C GLN A 508 -20.18 -10.66 21.17
N LYS A 509 -21.14 -10.12 20.41
CA LYS A 509 -21.66 -10.76 19.18
C LYS A 509 -20.60 -10.90 18.07
N PHE A 510 -19.55 -10.08 18.09
CA PHE A 510 -18.42 -10.18 17.18
C PHE A 510 -17.29 -11.07 17.73
N GLY A 511 -17.44 -11.64 18.92
CA GLY A 511 -16.46 -12.53 19.55
C GLY A 511 -15.47 -11.84 20.48
N PHE A 512 -15.66 -10.56 20.81
CA PHE A 512 -14.83 -9.90 21.83
C PHE A 512 -15.08 -10.53 23.20
N LYS A 513 -14.01 -10.92 23.87
CA LYS A 513 -14.02 -11.43 25.24
C LYS A 513 -13.58 -10.33 26.20
N VAL A 514 -14.20 -10.27 27.38
CA VAL A 514 -13.77 -9.39 28.47
C VAL A 514 -12.60 -10.09 29.17
N GLU A 515 -11.43 -9.45 29.21
CA GLU A 515 -10.27 -10.02 29.92
C GLU A 515 -10.23 -9.60 31.38
N HIS A 516 -10.41 -8.30 31.64
CA HIS A 516 -10.39 -7.75 32.99
C HIS A 516 -11.16 -6.43 33.06
N VAL A 517 -11.46 -6.01 34.28
CA VAL A 517 -12.09 -4.71 34.58
C VAL A 517 -11.00 -3.71 34.94
N VAL A 518 -11.03 -2.54 34.32
CA VAL A 518 -10.14 -1.42 34.62
C VAL A 518 -10.91 -0.42 35.48
N LEU A 519 -10.50 -0.29 36.74
CA LEU A 519 -11.07 0.69 37.66
C LEU A 519 -10.65 2.10 37.26
N ASP A 520 -11.55 3.06 37.47
CA ASP A 520 -11.38 4.50 37.23
C ASP A 520 -10.77 4.91 35.87
N PHE A 521 -10.95 4.08 34.84
CA PHE A 521 -10.44 4.35 33.50
C PHE A 521 -10.90 5.72 32.96
N TYR A 522 -12.16 6.10 33.21
CA TYR A 522 -12.72 7.36 32.71
C TYR A 522 -12.61 8.54 33.68
N GLU A 523 -12.00 8.36 34.86
CA GLU A 523 -11.91 9.43 35.87
C GLU A 523 -11.17 10.67 35.36
N LYS A 524 -10.18 10.49 34.48
CA LYS A 524 -9.42 11.58 33.88
C LYS A 524 -10.20 12.39 32.85
N TYR A 525 -11.30 11.84 32.35
CA TYR A 525 -12.06 12.43 31.24
C TYR A 525 -13.39 13.03 31.69
N PHE A 526 -14.00 12.47 32.73
CA PHE A 526 -15.28 12.93 33.25
C PHE A 526 -15.14 13.92 34.42
N PRO A 527 -16.03 14.91 34.54
CA PRO A 527 -16.07 15.79 35.70
C PRO A 527 -16.45 15.01 36.97
N LEU A 528 -16.05 15.54 38.13
CA LEU A 528 -16.28 14.89 39.43
C LEU A 528 -17.75 14.55 39.73
N ASN A 529 -18.70 15.27 39.11
CA ASN A 529 -20.14 15.08 39.30
C ASN A 529 -20.80 14.16 38.26
N TYR A 530 -20.02 13.39 37.49
CA TYR A 530 -20.56 12.47 36.49
C TYR A 530 -21.26 11.28 37.15
N LYS A 531 -22.47 10.97 36.68
CA LYS A 531 -23.37 9.98 37.32
C LYS A 531 -23.13 8.53 36.89
N ASP A 532 -22.53 8.31 35.71
CA ASP A 532 -22.32 6.94 35.23
C ASP A 532 -21.00 6.35 35.75
N SER A 533 -20.81 5.06 35.52
CA SER A 533 -19.64 4.32 35.99
C SER A 533 -18.35 4.86 35.36
N ARG A 534 -17.32 5.06 36.19
CA ARG A 534 -15.97 5.46 35.73
C ARG A 534 -15.11 4.27 35.28
N HIS A 535 -15.62 3.07 35.47
CA HIS A 535 -14.89 1.84 35.20
C HIS A 535 -15.11 1.37 33.75
N ALA A 536 -14.16 0.62 33.22
CA ALA A 536 -14.24 0.08 31.87
C ALA A 536 -13.98 -1.43 31.86
N PHE A 537 -14.65 -2.15 30.97
CA PHE A 537 -14.22 -3.48 30.55
C PHE A 537 -13.13 -3.35 29.50
N PHE A 538 -12.02 -4.06 29.72
CA PHE A 538 -11.03 -4.30 28.67
C PHE A 538 -11.45 -5.53 27.87
N CYS A 539 -11.66 -5.35 26.57
CA CYS A 539 -12.08 -6.43 25.69
C CYS A 539 -11.02 -6.71 24.62
N ARG A 540 -10.79 -7.98 24.32
CA ARG A 540 -9.90 -8.44 23.25
C ARG A 540 -10.64 -9.38 22.29
N LEU A 541 -10.38 -9.21 21.00
CA LEU A 541 -10.69 -10.16 19.94
C LEU A 541 -9.37 -10.79 19.46
N GLU A 542 -9.17 -12.06 19.82
CA GLU A 542 -8.02 -12.87 19.40
C GLU A 542 -8.20 -13.32 17.94
N ARG A 543 -7.15 -13.23 17.11
CA ARG A 543 -7.25 -13.40 15.65
C ARG A 543 -6.17 -14.24 15.00
#